data_AF-A0A1H2WBZ8-F1
#
_entry.id   AF-A0A1H2WBZ8-F1
#
_cell.length_a   1.000
_cell.length_b   1.000
_cell.length_c   1.000
_cell.angle_alpha   90.00
_cell.angle_beta   90.00
_cell.angle_gamma   90.00
#
_symmetry.space_group_name_H-M   'P 1'
#
loop_
_entity.id
_entity.type
_entity.pdbx_description
1 polymer ?
#
loop_
_entity_poly.entity_id
_entity_poly.type
_entity_poly.pdbx_seq_one_letter_code
_entity_poly.pdbx_strand_id
1 'polypeptide(L)' 'MSAGDIGDTLGVRQNTMSTNLAILARSGLIRSKREGRSIRYFADMEGLRGLLAFLMEDCCGGRPELCQPIINELACPC' A
#
# COMPACT_ATOMS: atom_id res chain seq x y z
N MET A 1 9.78 0.90 -7.92
CA MET A 1 11.18 1.09 -7.44
C MET A 1 11.77 -0.26 -7.06
N SER A 2 13.10 -0.41 -6.99
CA SER A 2 13.70 -1.61 -6.39
C SER A 2 13.64 -1.56 -4.86
N ALA A 3 13.82 -2.69 -4.18
CA ALA A 3 13.93 -2.69 -2.71
C ALA A 3 15.07 -1.80 -2.21
N GLY A 4 16.19 -1.80 -2.96
CA GLY A 4 17.34 -0.90 -2.81
C GLY A 4 16.92 0.55 -2.70
N ASP A 5 16.35 1.06 -3.79
CA ASP A 5 15.96 2.46 -3.92
C ASP A 5 14.96 2.88 -2.85
N ILE A 6 14.00 2.00 -2.49
CA ILE A 6 13.00 2.28 -1.46
C ILE A 6 13.67 2.39 -0.09
N GLY A 7 14.58 1.46 0.25
CA GLY A 7 15.32 1.48 1.50
C GLY A 7 16.17 2.73 1.65
N ASP A 8 16.88 3.12 0.59
CA ASP A 8 17.73 4.31 0.59
C ASP A 8 16.91 5.59 0.73
N THR A 9 15.76 5.68 0.05
CA THR A 9 14.84 6.83 0.15
C THR A 9 14.26 6.99 1.55
N LEU A 10 13.94 5.88 2.22
CA LEU A 10 13.31 5.87 3.54
C LEU A 10 14.33 5.81 4.69
N GLY A 11 15.64 5.73 4.40
CA GLY A 11 16.68 5.57 5.42
C GLY A 11 16.62 4.24 6.18
N VAL A 12 16.05 3.20 5.57
CA VAL A 12 15.83 1.87 6.17
C VAL A 12 16.85 0.87 5.65
N ARG A 13 17.39 0.02 6.54
CA ARG A 13 18.32 -1.04 6.14
C ARG A 13 17.68 -1.99 5.14
N GLN A 14 18.47 -2.42 4.14
CA GLN A 14 18.00 -3.24 3.02
C GLN A 14 17.36 -4.58 3.43
N ASN A 15 17.90 -5.23 4.46
CA ASN A 15 17.33 -6.47 5.00
C ASN A 15 15.96 -6.23 5.66
N THR A 16 15.81 -5.17 6.45
CA THR A 16 14.55 -4.75 7.05
C THR A 16 13.53 -4.35 5.99
N MET A 17 13.97 -3.60 4.97
CA MET A 17 13.10 -3.20 3.86
C MET A 17 12.56 -4.41 3.10
N SER A 18 13.42 -5.40 2.81
CA SER A 18 13.02 -6.63 2.13
C SER A 18 11.95 -7.40 2.92
N THR A 19 12.10 -7.49 4.25
CA THR A 19 11.10 -8.11 5.14
C THR A 19 9.77 -7.38 5.09
N ASN A 20 9.78 -6.04 5.20
CA ASN A 20 8.57 -5.23 5.16
C ASN A 20 7.86 -5.36 3.80
N LEU A 21 8.59 -5.32 2.69
CA LEU A 21 8.03 -5.50 1.35
C LEU A 21 7.43 -6.91 1.18
N ALA A 22 8.04 -7.95 1.75
CA ALA A 22 7.47 -9.29 1.72
C ALA A 22 6.16 -9.39 2.53
N ILE A 23 6.04 -8.67 3.66
CA ILE A 23 4.80 -8.60 4.44
C ILE A 23 3.71 -7.89 3.63
N LEU A 24 4.01 -6.70 3.09
CA LEU A 24 3.06 -5.91 2.29
C LEU A 24 2.59 -6.66 1.03
N ALA A 25 3.47 -7.44 0.41
CA ALA A 25 3.11 -8.24 -0.76
C ALA A 25 2.17 -9.39 -0.37
N ARG A 26 2.42 -10.05 0.76
CA ARG A 26 1.54 -11.12 1.27
C ARG A 26 0.16 -10.60 1.72
N SER A 27 0.08 -9.35 2.17
CA SER A 27 -1.18 -8.71 2.54
C SER A 27 -1.95 -8.12 1.34
N GLY A 28 -1.43 -8.26 0.11
CA GLY A 28 -2.09 -7.74 -1.10
C GLY A 28 -2.05 -6.21 -1.23
N LEU A 29 -1.16 -5.52 -0.51
CA LEU A 29 -1.07 -4.05 -0.57
C LEU A 29 -0.04 -3.54 -1.60
N ILE A 30 0.89 -4.41 -1.98
CA ILE A 30 1.85 -4.14 -3.04
C ILE A 30 1.98 -5.36 -3.95
N ARG A 31 2.42 -5.10 -5.17
CA ARG A 31 2.74 -6.13 -6.16
C ARG A 31 4.19 -6.00 -6.59
N SER A 32 4.81 -7.14 -6.88
CA SER A 32 6.19 -7.19 -7.33
C SER A 32 6.27 -7.79 -8.73
N LYS A 33 7.17 -7.25 -9.55
CA LYS A 33 7.45 -7.74 -10.90
C LYS A 33 8.95 -7.90 -11.07
N ARG A 34 9.36 -9.07 -11.57
CA ARG A 34 10.76 -9.31 -11.89
C ARG A 34 11.11 -8.67 -13.22
N GLU A 35 12.09 -7.78 -13.21
CA GLU A 35 12.64 -7.11 -14.39
C GLU A 35 14.14 -7.44 -14.47
N GLY A 36 14.43 -8.57 -15.14
CA GLY A 36 15.76 -9.13 -15.27
C GLY A 36 16.36 -9.59 -13.94
N ARG A 37 17.42 -8.90 -13.51
CA ARG A 37 18.13 -9.15 -12.25
C ARG A 37 17.53 -8.38 -11.07
N SER A 38 16.60 -7.46 -11.32
CA SER A 38 15.96 -6.63 -10.30
C SER A 38 14.50 -7.06 -10.08
N ILE A 39 14.00 -6.82 -8.87
CA ILE A 39 12.57 -6.91 -8.55
C ILE A 39 12.08 -5.49 -8.35
N ARG A 40 11.04 -5.10 -9.09
CA ARG A 40 10.38 -3.81 -8.94
C ARG A 40 9.08 -3.97 -8.19
N TYR A 41 8.88 -3.09 -7.22
CA TYR A 41 7.68 -3.03 -6.39
C TYR A 41 6.79 -1.87 -6.83
N PHE A 42 5.49 -2.12 -6.77
CA PHE A 42 4.41 -1.21 -7.14
C PHE A 42 3.34 -1.28 -6.05
N ALA A 43 2.71 -0.15 -5.75
CA ALA A 43 1.51 -0.15 -4.92
C ALA A 43 0.39 -0.94 -5.62
N ASP A 44 -0.35 -1.72 -4.84
CA ASP A 44 -1.61 -2.30 -5.28
C ASP A 44 -2.74 -1.37 -4.82
N MET A 45 -3.21 -0.54 -5.75
CA MET A 45 -4.22 0.47 -5.43
C MET A 45 -5.57 -0.17 -5.11
N GLU A 46 -5.87 -1.36 -5.62
CA GLU A 46 -7.11 -2.06 -5.28
C GLU A 46 -7.08 -2.55 -3.83
N GLY A 47 -6.01 -3.23 -3.43
CA GLY A 47 -5.82 -3.68 -2.05
C GLY A 47 -5.75 -2.53 -1.04
N LEU A 48 -5.02 -1.46 -1.39
CA LEU A 48 -4.95 -0.25 -0.54
C LEU A 48 -6.31 0.43 -0.38
N ARG A 49 -7.09 0.55 -1.46
CA ARG A 49 -8.45 1.10 -1.40
C ARG A 49 -9.36 0.29 -0.50
N GLY A 50 -9.34 -1.03 -0.63
CA GLY A 50 -10.13 -1.93 0.23
C GLY A 50 -9.78 -1.76 1.71
N LEU A 51 -8.49 -1.72 2.04
CA LEU A 51 -8.03 -1.49 3.41
C LEU A 51 -8.49 -0.12 3.95
N LEU A 52 -8.31 0.94 3.16
CA LEU A 52 -8.68 2.29 3.56
C LEU A 52 -10.20 2.43 3.74
N ALA A 53 -11.00 1.86 2.83
CA ALA A 53 -12.45 1.82 2.96
C ALA A 53 -12.88 1.14 4.27
N PHE A 54 -12.33 -0.05 4.55
CA PHE A 54 -12.60 -0.78 5.78
C PHE A 54 -12.26 0.03 7.04
N LEU A 55 -11.08 0.68 7.08
CA LEU A 55 -10.69 1.50 8.24
C LEU A 55 -11.59 2.75 8.39
N MET A 56 -12.11 3.29 7.29
CA MET A 56 -12.95 4.49 7.31
C MET A 56 -14.39 4.23 7.71
N GLU A 57 -14.90 3.01 7.56
CA GLU A 57 -16.24 2.62 8.06
C GLU A 57 -16.39 2.93 9.55
N ASP A 58 -15.33 2.73 10.34
CA ASP A 58 -15.30 3.00 11.78
C ASP A 58 -14.62 4.33 12.18
N CYS A 59 -13.93 5.00 11.25
CA CYS A 59 -13.07 6.15 11.54
C CYS A 59 -13.82 7.37 12.11
N CYS A 60 -15.04 7.61 11.62
CA CYS A 60 -15.86 8.76 12.01
C CYS A 60 -16.73 8.49 13.27
N GLY A 61 -16.33 7.55 14.14
CA GLY A 61 -17.09 7.14 15.33
C GLY A 61 -18.37 6.39 14.97
N GLY A 62 -18.32 5.57 13.91
CA GLY A 62 -19.47 4.87 13.35
C GLY A 62 -20.44 5.76 12.55
N ARG A 63 -20.02 6.98 12.17
CA ARG A 63 -20.76 7.88 11.26
C ARG A 63 -20.09 7.94 9.89
N PRO A 64 -20.27 6.91 9.05
CA PRO A 64 -19.62 6.84 7.75
C PRO A 64 -19.99 8.01 6.84
N GLU A 65 -21.14 8.69 7.06
CA GLU A 65 -21.55 9.85 6.23
C GLU A 65 -20.54 11.01 6.27
N LEU A 66 -19.81 11.17 7.38
CA LEU A 66 -18.79 12.21 7.54
C LEU A 66 -17.51 11.90 6.76
N CYS A 67 -17.21 10.61 6.62
CA CYS A 67 -16.03 10.10 5.93
C CYS A 67 -16.34 9.75 4.45
N GLN A 68 -17.61 9.67 4.06
CA GLN A 68 -18.07 9.23 2.74
C GLN A 68 -17.47 10.01 1.55
N PRO A 69 -17.31 11.36 1.60
CA PRO A 69 -16.66 12.09 0.50
C PRO A 69 -15.22 11.61 0.26
N ILE A 70 -14.49 11.37 1.35
CA ILE A 70 -13.09 10.91 1.32
C ILE A 70 -13.03 9.46 0.85
N ILE A 71 -13.94 8.59 1.31
CA ILE A 71 -14.07 7.21 0.84
C ILE A 71 -14.28 7.18 -0.68
N ASN A 72 -15.16 8.03 -1.20
CA ASN A 72 -15.47 8.08 -2.63
C ASN A 72 -14.27 8.54 -3.47
N GLU A 73 -13.51 9.53 -3.00
CA GLU A 73 -12.28 9.98 -3.67
C GLU A 73 -11.20 8.92 -3.67
N LEU A 74 -11.02 8.23 -2.53
CA LEU A 74 -10.02 7.16 -2.40
C LEU A 74 -10.39 5.93 -3.22
N ALA A 75 -11.65 5.50 -3.19
CA ALA A 75 -12.15 4.31 -3.88
C ALA A 75 -12.34 4.49 -5.39
N CYS A 76 -12.34 5.74 -5.89
CA CYS A 76 -12.52 6.02 -7.32
C CYS A 76 -11.41 5.33 -8.13
N PRO A 77 -11.73 4.39 -9.03
CA PRO A 77 -10.72 3.74 -9.86
C PRO A 77 -10.11 4.78 -10.81
N CYS A 78 -8.78 4.84 -10.81
CA CYS A 78 -8.00 5.61 -11.78
C CYS A 78 -7.57 4.72 -12.93
#